data_AF-A0A2M8Q120-F1
#
_entry.id   AF-A0A2M8Q120-F1
#
_cell.length_a   1.000
_cell.length_b   1.000
_cell.length_c   1.000
_cell.angle_alpha   90.00
_cell.angle_beta   90.00
_cell.angle_gamma   90.00
#
_symmetry.space_group_name_H-M   'P 1'
#
loop_
_entity.id
_entity.type
_entity.pdbx_description
1 polymer ?
#
loop_
_entity_poly.entity_id
_entity_poly.type
_entity_poly.pdbx_seq_one_letter_code
_entity_poly.pdbx_strand_id
1 'polypeptide(L)'
;LFYMPFIVPTVSAVGIWEGYLNTQSGWLNRLLRELGLYAPDWLNSTTWIYPALLLIGIWGTGNAMLITLAGLQGVPTELYEAARVDGAGIWSQFRHITLPMISPVIFYNLILTTIGLFRYFDIPYMLKGGTGNPGNTTLFYNIYLYKNAFTFQDMGYGATLAWLLFVLAMIVTVVLFVTARWWVYYAGGETS
;
A
#
# COMPACT_ATOMS: atom_id res chain seq x y z
N LEU A 1 -18.14 6.31 -5.94
CA LEU A 1 -18.11 5.47 -4.73
C LEU A 1 -16.69 4.97 -4.41
N PHE A 2 -16.00 4.30 -5.33
CA PHE A 2 -14.65 3.72 -5.09
C PHE A 2 -13.50 4.72 -4.85
N TYR A 3 -13.66 6.00 -5.21
CA TYR A 3 -12.66 7.05 -4.97
C TYR A 3 -12.79 7.75 -3.61
N MET A 4 -13.91 7.56 -2.90
CA MET A 4 -14.16 8.24 -1.62
C MET A 4 -13.05 8.04 -0.58
N PRO A 5 -12.47 6.83 -0.40
CA PRO A 5 -11.42 6.62 0.60
C PRO A 5 -10.18 7.51 0.41
N PHE A 6 -9.83 7.82 -0.84
CA PHE A 6 -8.63 8.60 -1.15
C PHE A 6 -8.79 10.10 -0.86
N ILE A 7 -10.02 10.62 -0.92
CA ILE A 7 -10.29 12.05 -0.67
C ILE A 7 -10.35 12.35 0.84
N VAL A 8 -10.59 11.32 1.68
CA VAL A 8 -10.67 11.49 3.13
C VAL A 8 -9.29 11.81 3.70
N PRO A 9 -9.14 12.90 4.49
CA PRO A 9 -7.88 13.19 5.15
C PRO A 9 -7.41 12.03 6.05
N THR A 10 -6.11 11.73 6.04
CA THR A 10 -5.53 10.60 6.78
C THR A 10 -5.92 10.58 8.27
N VAL A 11 -5.96 11.74 8.93
CA VAL A 11 -6.37 11.85 10.34
C VAL A 11 -7.80 11.38 10.55
N SER A 12 -8.72 11.82 9.69
CA SER A 12 -10.13 11.41 9.73
C SER A 12 -10.29 9.92 9.42
N ALA A 13 -9.52 9.42 8.45
CA ALA A 13 -9.49 8.00 8.12
C ALA A 13 -9.06 7.15 9.31
N VAL A 14 -8.02 7.54 10.03
CA VAL A 14 -7.56 6.86 11.24
C VAL A 14 -8.65 6.82 12.31
N GLY A 15 -9.35 7.95 12.57
CA GLY A 15 -10.44 7.98 13.53
C GLY A 15 -11.63 7.08 13.15
N ILE A 16 -11.99 7.04 11.85
CA ILE A 16 -13.01 6.10 11.35
C ILE A 16 -12.57 4.66 11.62
N TRP A 17 -11.34 4.31 11.22
CA TRP A 17 -10.84 2.95 11.37
C TRP A 17 -10.65 2.55 12.83
N GLU A 18 -10.28 3.47 13.72
CA GLU A 18 -10.20 3.22 15.16
C GLU A 18 -11.56 2.84 15.75
N GLY A 19 -12.63 3.57 15.38
CA GLY A 19 -14.00 3.20 15.77
C GLY A 19 -14.44 1.88 15.15
N TYR A 20 -14.08 1.63 13.90
CA TYR A 20 -14.42 0.42 13.15
C TYR A 20 -13.79 -0.85 13.74
N LEU A 21 -12.52 -0.74 14.15
CA LEU A 21 -11.69 -1.82 14.70
C LEU A 21 -11.74 -1.90 16.23
N ASN A 22 -12.56 -1.07 16.89
CA ASN A 22 -12.69 -1.09 18.33
C ASN A 22 -13.16 -2.46 18.85
N THR A 23 -12.46 -2.99 19.85
CA THR A 23 -12.69 -4.34 20.37
C THR A 23 -14.09 -4.54 20.98
N GLN A 24 -14.69 -3.49 21.54
CA GLN A 24 -15.97 -3.53 22.23
C GLN A 24 -17.13 -3.03 21.35
N SER A 25 -16.97 -1.84 20.77
CA SER A 25 -18.04 -1.15 20.04
C SER A 25 -17.95 -1.28 18.52
N GLY A 26 -16.83 -1.78 17.97
CA GLY A 26 -16.57 -1.80 16.53
C GLY A 26 -17.47 -2.77 15.77
N TRP A 27 -18.00 -2.32 14.64
CA TRP A 27 -18.89 -3.12 13.78
C TRP A 27 -18.20 -4.38 13.25
N LEU A 28 -16.88 -4.34 12.98
CA LEU A 28 -16.17 -5.50 12.42
C LEU A 28 -16.18 -6.66 13.42
N ASN A 29 -15.94 -6.37 14.70
CA ASN A 29 -16.04 -7.36 15.76
C ASN A 29 -17.46 -7.82 16.02
N ARG A 30 -18.47 -6.96 15.87
CA ARG A 30 -19.88 -7.38 15.94
C ARG A 30 -20.21 -8.38 14.84
N LEU A 31 -19.84 -8.08 13.59
CA LEU A 31 -20.04 -8.96 12.45
C LEU A 31 -19.34 -10.32 12.65
N LEU A 32 -18.08 -10.31 13.11
CA LEU A 32 -17.36 -11.55 13.41
C LEU A 32 -18.08 -12.39 14.47
N ARG A 33 -18.58 -11.76 15.55
CA ARG A 33 -19.33 -12.46 16.60
C ARG A 33 -20.67 -13.01 16.11
N GLU A 34 -21.39 -12.26 15.27
CA GLU A 34 -22.64 -12.70 14.65
C GLU A 34 -22.44 -13.91 13.72
N LEU A 35 -21.29 -13.99 13.05
CA LEU A 35 -20.88 -15.15 12.25
C LEU A 35 -20.30 -16.31 13.09
N GLY A 36 -20.25 -16.19 14.42
CA GLY A 36 -19.67 -17.18 15.32
C GLY A 36 -18.14 -17.27 15.26
N LEU A 37 -17.47 -16.25 14.70
CA LEU A 37 -16.01 -16.19 14.57
C LEU A 37 -15.37 -15.47 15.77
N TYR A 38 -14.09 -15.76 15.99
CA TYR A 38 -13.28 -15.06 16.99
C TYR A 38 -13.11 -13.58 16.59
N ALA A 39 -13.47 -12.68 17.51
CA ALA A 39 -13.32 -11.24 17.34
C ALA A 39 -12.01 -10.76 18.00
N PRO A 40 -10.98 -10.40 17.22
CA PRO A 40 -9.68 -10.08 17.76
C PRO A 40 -9.59 -8.67 18.36
N ASP A 41 -8.58 -8.46 19.19
CA ASP A 41 -8.15 -7.13 19.62
C ASP A 41 -7.22 -6.53 18.58
N TRP A 42 -7.82 -5.95 17.53
CA TRP A 42 -7.12 -5.43 16.35
C TRP A 42 -6.00 -4.46 16.69
N LEU A 43 -6.22 -3.54 17.62
CA LEU A 43 -5.31 -2.41 17.84
C LEU A 43 -4.36 -2.62 19.02
N ASN A 44 -4.65 -3.55 19.95
CA ASN A 44 -3.82 -3.74 21.14
C ASN A 44 -3.14 -5.12 21.22
N SER A 45 -3.36 -5.98 20.23
CA SER A 45 -2.59 -7.22 20.08
C SER A 45 -1.35 -7.02 19.22
N THR A 46 -0.21 -7.57 19.64
CA THR A 46 1.02 -7.63 18.83
C THR A 46 0.85 -8.42 17.54
N THR A 47 -0.12 -9.33 17.47
CA THR A 47 -0.41 -10.16 16.29
C THR A 47 -1.40 -9.48 15.34
N TRP A 48 -2.48 -8.90 15.87
CA TRP A 48 -3.58 -8.39 15.04
C TRP A 48 -3.40 -6.95 14.54
N ILE A 49 -2.44 -6.22 15.11
CA ILE A 49 -2.11 -4.85 14.69
C ILE A 49 -1.61 -4.77 13.25
N TYR A 50 -0.86 -5.75 12.75
CA TYR A 50 -0.41 -5.74 11.35
C TYR A 50 -1.58 -5.93 10.36
N PRO A 51 -2.48 -6.93 10.53
CA PRO A 51 -3.73 -6.98 9.77
C PRO A 51 -4.56 -5.69 9.83
N ALA A 52 -4.67 -5.07 11.01
CA ALA A 52 -5.38 -3.80 11.16
C ALA A 52 -4.76 -2.68 10.31
N LEU A 53 -3.43 -2.49 10.39
CA LEU A 53 -2.72 -1.49 9.58
C LEU A 53 -2.83 -1.77 8.08
N LEU A 54 -2.83 -3.04 7.67
CA LEU A 54 -3.04 -3.44 6.27
C LEU A 54 -4.43 -3.08 5.76
N LEU A 55 -5.49 -3.31 6.56
CA LEU A 55 -6.86 -2.93 6.18
C LEU A 55 -6.97 -1.41 5.97
N ILE A 56 -6.40 -0.63 6.88
CA ILE A 56 -6.35 0.84 6.77
C ILE A 56 -5.59 1.24 5.51
N GLY A 57 -4.44 0.61 5.25
CA GLY A 57 -3.60 0.88 4.09
C GLY A 57 -4.30 0.59 2.75
N ILE A 58 -4.90 -0.60 2.61
CA ILE A 58 -5.62 -1.02 1.40
C ILE A 58 -6.77 -0.06 1.11
N TRP A 59 -7.50 0.37 2.15
CA TRP A 59 -8.57 1.34 2.01
C TRP A 59 -8.08 2.67 1.40
N GLY A 60 -6.88 3.11 1.74
CA GLY A 60 -6.25 4.32 1.19
C GLY A 60 -5.74 4.22 -0.25
N THR A 61 -5.69 3.03 -0.86
CA THR A 61 -5.09 2.83 -2.21
C THR A 61 -5.98 3.24 -3.40
N GLY A 62 -7.01 4.07 -3.17
CA GLY A 62 -7.98 4.46 -4.21
C GLY A 62 -7.35 5.09 -5.47
N ASN A 63 -6.25 5.84 -5.32
CA ASN A 63 -5.54 6.42 -6.48
C ASN A 63 -4.91 5.34 -7.38
N ALA A 64 -4.28 4.32 -6.81
CA ALA A 64 -3.69 3.23 -7.58
C ALA A 64 -4.75 2.45 -8.39
N MET A 65 -5.96 2.29 -7.82
CA MET A 65 -7.10 1.71 -8.53
C MET A 65 -7.51 2.56 -9.74
N LEU A 66 -7.64 3.88 -9.58
CA LEU A 66 -8.00 4.78 -10.69
C LEU A 66 -6.96 4.79 -11.80
N ILE A 67 -5.68 4.88 -11.44
CA ILE A 67 -4.58 4.86 -12.40
C ILE A 67 -4.57 3.52 -13.15
N THR A 68 -4.77 2.41 -12.45
CA THR A 68 -4.85 1.07 -13.07
C THR A 68 -6.06 0.96 -13.99
N LEU A 69 -7.22 1.50 -13.61
CA LEU A 69 -8.41 1.52 -14.44
C LEU A 69 -8.21 2.36 -15.71
N ALA A 70 -7.55 3.52 -15.61
CA ALA A 70 -7.18 4.32 -16.77
C ALA A 70 -6.23 3.55 -17.70
N GLY A 71 -5.27 2.82 -17.13
CA GLY A 71 -4.39 1.91 -17.88
C GLY A 71 -5.15 0.80 -18.62
N LEU A 72 -6.13 0.19 -17.96
CA LEU A 72 -7.00 -0.83 -18.56
C LEU A 72 -7.83 -0.28 -19.73
N GLN A 73 -8.32 0.95 -19.63
CA GLN A 73 -9.07 1.62 -20.71
C GLN A 73 -8.20 1.89 -21.94
N GLY A 74 -6.88 2.00 -21.77
CA GLY A 74 -5.93 2.18 -22.88
C GLY A 74 -5.62 0.90 -23.66
N VAL A 75 -6.08 -0.28 -23.22
CA VAL A 75 -5.80 -1.54 -23.91
C VAL A 75 -6.71 -1.68 -25.15
N PRO A 76 -6.16 -1.82 -26.37
CA PRO A 76 -6.97 -1.92 -27.58
C PRO A 76 -7.94 -3.11 -27.54
N THR A 77 -9.22 -2.86 -27.85
CA THR A 77 -10.27 -3.89 -27.84
C THR A 77 -10.04 -4.96 -28.92
N GLU A 78 -9.42 -4.58 -30.04
CA GLU A 78 -9.09 -5.46 -31.17
C GLU A 78 -8.24 -6.67 -30.74
N LEU A 79 -7.34 -6.50 -29.76
CA LEU A 79 -6.52 -7.61 -29.23
C LEU A 79 -7.39 -8.69 -28.58
N TYR A 80 -8.44 -8.28 -27.86
CA TYR A 80 -9.38 -9.22 -27.23
C TYR A 80 -10.29 -9.88 -28.25
N GLU A 81 -10.70 -9.18 -29.29
CA GLU A 81 -11.52 -9.74 -30.38
C GLU A 81 -10.74 -10.79 -31.17
N ALA A 82 -9.50 -10.48 -31.58
CA ALA A 82 -8.62 -11.42 -32.26
C ALA A 82 -8.38 -12.67 -31.40
N ALA A 83 -8.06 -12.49 -30.11
CA ALA A 83 -7.86 -13.62 -29.21
C ALA A 83 -9.11 -14.49 -29.02
N ARG A 84 -10.32 -13.91 -29.07
CA ARG A 84 -11.57 -14.68 -29.03
C ARG A 84 -11.79 -15.49 -30.30
N VAL A 85 -11.46 -14.93 -31.47
CA VAL A 85 -11.50 -15.65 -32.75
C VAL A 85 -10.53 -16.84 -32.73
N ASP A 86 -9.36 -16.67 -32.12
CA ASP A 86 -8.36 -17.73 -31.92
C ASP A 86 -8.71 -18.72 -30.79
N GLY A 87 -9.89 -18.60 -30.17
CA GLY A 87 -10.37 -19.52 -29.12
C GLY A 87 -9.73 -19.32 -27.75
N ALA A 88 -9.04 -18.20 -27.50
CA ALA A 88 -8.43 -17.92 -26.20
C ALA A 88 -9.50 -17.60 -25.14
N GLY A 89 -9.48 -18.35 -24.03
CA GLY A 89 -10.34 -18.10 -22.87
C GLY A 89 -9.95 -16.86 -22.06
N ILE A 90 -10.83 -16.44 -21.14
CA ILE A 90 -10.69 -15.21 -20.32
C ILE A 90 -9.35 -15.16 -19.57
N TRP A 91 -8.92 -16.28 -18.99
CA TRP A 91 -7.64 -16.35 -18.27
C TRP A 91 -6.44 -16.15 -19.20
N SER A 92 -6.50 -16.69 -20.42
CA SER A 92 -5.46 -16.49 -21.42
C SER A 92 -5.40 -15.02 -21.86
N GLN A 93 -6.56 -14.41 -22.12
CA GLN A 93 -6.65 -12.98 -22.44
C GLN A 93 -6.09 -12.11 -21.31
N PHE A 94 -6.44 -12.40 -20.05
CA PHE A 94 -5.91 -11.63 -18.92
C PHE A 94 -4.39 -11.74 -18.81
N ARG A 95 -3.83 -12.95 -18.85
CA ARG A 95 -2.39 -13.18 -18.65
C ARG A 95 -1.53 -12.69 -19.81
N HIS A 96 -2.01 -12.80 -21.05
CA HIS A 96 -1.21 -12.52 -22.24
C HIS A 96 -1.53 -11.17 -22.91
N ILE A 97 -2.69 -10.57 -22.63
CA ILE A 97 -3.09 -9.27 -23.19
C ILE A 97 -3.15 -8.23 -22.08
N THR A 98 -4.08 -8.42 -21.13
CA THR A 98 -4.36 -7.39 -20.11
C THR A 98 -3.13 -7.10 -19.25
N LEU A 99 -2.54 -8.12 -18.63
CA LEU A 99 -1.46 -7.98 -17.67
C LEU A 99 -0.19 -7.36 -18.31
N PRO A 100 0.29 -7.82 -19.48
CA PRO A 100 1.43 -7.18 -20.15
C PRO A 100 1.13 -5.75 -20.56
N MET A 101 -0.08 -5.46 -21.08
CA MET A 101 -0.43 -4.12 -21.57
C MET A 101 -0.50 -3.07 -20.47
N ILE A 102 -0.96 -3.45 -19.27
CA ILE A 102 -0.99 -2.55 -18.11
C ILE A 102 0.27 -2.64 -17.24
N SER A 103 1.25 -3.45 -17.60
CA SER A 103 2.47 -3.64 -16.81
C SER A 103 3.23 -2.33 -16.50
N PRO A 104 3.29 -1.30 -17.38
CA PRO A 104 3.89 -0.01 -17.03
C PRO A 104 3.15 0.70 -15.91
N VAL A 105 1.81 0.58 -15.90
CA VAL A 105 0.96 1.20 -14.88
C VAL A 105 1.09 0.46 -13.54
N ILE A 106 1.16 -0.87 -13.58
CA ILE A 106 1.47 -1.67 -12.39
C ILE A 106 2.83 -1.29 -11.82
N PHE A 107 3.84 -1.16 -12.67
CA PHE A 107 5.18 -0.76 -12.26
C PHE A 107 5.23 0.63 -11.63
N TYR A 108 4.55 1.61 -12.23
CA TYR A 108 4.41 2.95 -11.67
C TYR A 108 3.79 2.91 -10.26
N ASN A 109 2.67 2.21 -10.09
CA ASN A 109 2.01 2.06 -8.79
C ASN A 109 2.89 1.33 -7.77
N LEU A 110 3.64 0.31 -8.20
CA LEU A 110 4.59 -0.42 -7.37
C LEU A 110 5.69 0.49 -6.83
N ILE A 111 6.28 1.34 -7.68
CA ILE A 111 7.30 2.32 -7.26
C ILE A 111 6.71 3.27 -6.20
N LEU A 112 5.57 3.91 -6.51
CA LEU A 112 4.97 4.89 -5.61
C LEU A 112 4.60 4.28 -4.26
N THR A 113 4.03 3.08 -4.28
CA THR A 113 3.66 2.35 -3.06
C THR A 113 4.89 1.99 -2.25
N THR A 114 5.96 1.50 -2.90
CA THR A 114 7.21 1.16 -2.23
C THR A 114 7.84 2.38 -1.56
N ILE A 115 7.92 3.52 -2.26
CA ILE A 115 8.41 4.78 -1.69
C ILE A 115 7.51 5.22 -0.51
N GLY A 116 6.19 5.08 -0.65
CA GLY A 116 5.23 5.37 0.43
C GLY A 116 5.47 4.51 1.67
N LEU A 117 5.75 3.22 1.50
CA LEU A 117 6.04 2.29 2.61
C LEU A 117 7.36 2.63 3.32
N PHE A 118 8.40 3.03 2.58
CA PHE A 118 9.64 3.54 3.20
C PHE A 118 9.41 4.80 4.05
N ARG A 119 8.40 5.59 3.70
CA ARG A 119 8.01 6.82 4.41
C ARG A 119 6.86 6.61 5.40
N TYR A 120 6.50 5.35 5.70
CA TYR A 120 5.36 5.03 6.55
C TYR A 120 5.55 5.57 7.98
N PHE A 121 4.72 6.53 8.36
CA PHE A 121 4.81 7.26 9.64
C PHE A 121 3.44 7.67 10.16
N ASP A 122 2.62 8.32 9.33
CA ASP A 122 1.40 9.03 9.75
C ASP A 122 0.42 8.12 10.50
N ILE A 123 -0.01 7.02 9.87
CA ILE A 123 -1.01 6.10 10.44
C ILE A 123 -0.57 5.51 11.79
N PRO A 124 0.60 4.87 11.92
CA PRO A 124 1.01 4.30 13.21
C PRO A 124 1.28 5.37 14.27
N TYR A 125 1.77 6.55 13.88
CA TYR A 125 1.96 7.65 14.81
C TYR A 125 0.62 8.19 15.30
N MET A 126 -0.38 8.39 14.44
CA MET A 126 -1.71 8.85 14.81
C MET A 126 -2.45 7.84 15.69
N LEU A 127 -2.34 6.54 15.40
CA LEU A 127 -2.99 5.49 16.18
C LEU A 127 -2.41 5.31 17.58
N LYS A 128 -1.09 5.50 17.76
CA LYS A 128 -0.37 5.09 18.98
C LYS A 128 0.52 6.16 19.59
N GLY A 129 0.48 7.39 19.07
CA GLY A 129 1.27 8.53 19.54
C GLY A 129 2.79 8.31 19.47
N GLY A 130 3.26 7.42 18.59
CA GLY A 130 4.69 7.07 18.51
C GLY A 130 5.23 6.27 19.70
N THR A 131 4.36 5.74 20.57
CA THR A 131 4.77 4.91 21.71
C THR A 131 5.35 3.56 21.28
N GLY A 132 4.96 3.07 20.11
CA GLY A 132 5.28 1.72 19.64
C GLY A 132 4.32 0.64 20.12
N ASN A 133 3.31 0.99 20.93
CA ASN A 133 2.37 0.01 21.45
C ASN A 133 1.51 -0.62 20.34
N PRO A 134 1.13 -1.90 20.47
CA PRO A 134 1.50 -2.83 21.54
C PRO A 134 2.89 -3.47 21.34
N GLY A 135 3.70 -3.60 22.39
CA GLY A 135 4.94 -4.40 22.35
C GLY A 135 5.95 -3.97 21.27
N ASN A 136 6.09 -2.66 21.02
CA ASN A 136 6.93 -2.07 19.98
C ASN A 136 6.59 -2.43 18.52
N THR A 137 5.46 -3.10 18.25
CA THR A 137 5.11 -3.53 16.89
C THR A 137 4.72 -2.37 15.97
N THR A 138 4.33 -1.23 16.53
CA THR A 138 4.03 0.00 15.77
C THR A 138 5.20 0.98 15.76
N LEU A 139 6.35 0.62 16.33
CA LEU A 139 7.57 1.44 16.31
C LEU A 139 8.30 1.28 14.97
N PHE A 140 7.68 1.76 13.89
CA PHE A 140 8.29 1.75 12.57
C PHE A 140 9.55 2.64 12.54
N TYR A 141 10.42 2.37 11.56
CA TYR A 141 11.70 3.06 11.42
C TYR A 141 11.56 4.59 11.44
N ASN A 142 10.58 5.16 10.73
CA ASN A 142 10.35 6.60 10.72
C ASN A 142 9.95 7.16 12.10
N ILE A 143 9.20 6.39 12.91
CA ILE A 143 8.86 6.80 14.28
C ILE A 143 10.12 6.78 15.15
N TYR A 144 10.95 5.75 15.01
CA TYR A 144 12.22 5.68 15.73
C TYR A 144 13.15 6.85 15.35
N LEU A 145 13.29 7.14 14.06
CA LEU A 145 14.03 8.30 13.55
C LEU A 145 13.47 9.60 14.15
N TYR A 146 12.15 9.80 14.07
CA TYR A 146 11.49 10.99 14.61
C TYR A 146 11.77 11.18 16.10
N LYS A 147 11.68 10.10 16.90
CA LYS A 147 11.97 10.16 18.34
C LYS A 147 13.42 10.58 18.60
N ASN A 148 14.38 10.04 17.87
CA ASN A 148 15.78 10.42 18.04
C ASN A 148 16.03 11.89 17.68
N ALA A 149 15.53 12.33 16.52
CA ALA A 149 15.75 13.70 16.06
C ALA A 149 15.02 14.75 16.92
N PHE A 150 13.77 14.49 17.30
CA PHE A 150 12.88 15.52 17.87
C PHE A 150 12.52 15.30 19.33
N THR A 151 12.44 14.06 19.82
CA THR A 151 12.11 13.78 21.23
C THR A 151 13.36 13.72 22.10
N PHE A 152 14.38 12.98 21.66
CA PHE A 152 15.67 12.87 22.34
C PHE A 152 16.63 13.99 21.97
N GLN A 153 16.27 14.82 20.98
CA GLN A 153 17.03 15.97 20.50
C GLN A 153 18.44 15.61 19.99
N ASP A 154 18.67 14.33 19.63
CA ASP A 154 19.89 13.88 19.00
C ASP A 154 19.76 14.03 17.48
N MET A 155 19.91 15.28 17.04
CA MET A 155 19.75 15.64 15.62
C MET A 155 20.80 14.97 14.74
N GLY A 156 22.02 14.74 15.26
CA GLY A 156 23.10 14.07 14.52
C GLY A 156 22.77 12.60 14.26
N TYR A 157 22.34 11.88 15.29
CA TYR A 157 21.92 10.50 15.14
C TYR A 157 20.65 10.39 14.28
N GLY A 158 19.66 11.27 14.49
CA GLY A 158 18.46 11.35 13.65
C GLY A 158 18.77 11.57 12.16
N ALA A 159 19.70 12.48 11.85
CA ALA A 159 20.13 12.73 10.48
C ALA A 159 20.84 11.50 9.87
N THR A 160 21.62 10.77 10.66
CA THR A 160 22.27 9.51 10.23
C THR A 160 21.23 8.46 9.86
N LEU A 161 20.19 8.31 10.69
CA LEU A 161 19.07 7.41 10.41
C LEU A 161 18.31 7.81 9.14
N ALA A 162 18.12 9.11 8.89
CA ALA A 162 17.46 9.62 7.68
C ALA A 162 18.27 9.30 6.42
N TRP A 163 19.58 9.50 6.45
CA TRP A 163 20.47 9.14 5.33
C TRP A 163 20.46 7.64 5.06
N LEU A 164 20.50 6.81 6.11
CA LEU A 164 20.42 5.36 5.96
C LEU A 164 19.11 4.93 5.29
N LEU A 165 17.97 5.49 5.73
CA LEU A 165 16.68 5.21 5.12
C LEU A 165 16.63 5.63 3.65
N PHE A 166 17.18 6.80 3.33
CA PHE A 166 17.25 7.30 1.96
C PHE A 166 18.05 6.36 1.06
N VAL A 167 19.23 5.90 1.51
CA VAL A 167 20.05 4.95 0.75
C VAL A 167 19.32 3.62 0.56
N LEU A 168 18.67 3.09 1.59
CA LEU A 168 17.90 1.84 1.49
C LEU A 168 16.73 1.98 0.49
N ALA A 169 15.97 3.08 0.57
CA ALA A 169 14.88 3.35 -0.35
C ALA A 169 15.38 3.51 -1.79
N MET A 170 16.53 4.17 -1.98
CA MET A 170 17.17 4.30 -3.30
C MET A 170 17.59 2.95 -3.86
N ILE A 171 18.24 2.10 -3.07
CA ILE A 171 18.65 0.76 -3.50
C ILE A 171 17.44 -0.04 -3.97
N VAL A 172 16.36 -0.09 -3.17
CA VAL A 172 15.15 -0.83 -3.56
C VAL A 172 14.52 -0.23 -4.82
N THR A 173 14.48 1.10 -4.93
CA THR A 173 13.96 1.76 -6.13
C THR A 173 14.78 1.40 -7.38
N VAL A 174 16.11 1.44 -7.29
CA VAL A 174 17.01 1.03 -8.39
C VAL A 174 16.79 -0.43 -8.76
N VAL A 175 16.68 -1.33 -7.78
CA VAL A 175 16.38 -2.75 -8.03
C VAL A 175 15.06 -2.90 -8.77
N LEU A 176 14.00 -2.17 -8.36
CA LEU A 176 12.72 -2.20 -9.07
C LEU A 176 12.87 -1.77 -10.53
N PHE A 177 13.56 -0.66 -10.82
CA PHE A 177 13.85 -0.23 -12.20
C PHE A 177 14.67 -1.24 -13.00
N VAL A 178 15.68 -1.86 -12.38
CA VAL A 178 16.51 -2.89 -13.03
C VAL A 178 15.68 -4.14 -13.35
N THR A 179 14.73 -4.51 -12.49
CA THR A 179 13.83 -5.64 -12.78
C THR A 179 12.78 -5.29 -13.83
N ALA A 180 12.34 -4.04 -13.91
CA ALA A 180 11.30 -3.58 -14.82
C ALA A 180 11.60 -3.91 -16.29
N ARG A 181 12.87 -3.85 -16.69
CA ARG A 181 13.31 -4.19 -18.06
C ARG A 181 12.97 -5.62 -18.50
N TRP A 182 12.66 -6.51 -17.57
CA TRP A 182 12.35 -7.92 -17.86
C TRP A 182 10.86 -8.24 -17.97
N TRP A 183 9.98 -7.39 -17.45
CA TRP A 183 8.55 -7.71 -17.35
C TRP A 183 7.61 -6.54 -17.68
N VAL A 184 8.13 -5.31 -17.80
CA VAL A 184 7.35 -4.15 -18.19
C VAL A 184 7.40 -4.00 -19.70
N TYR A 185 6.22 -4.00 -20.32
CA TYR A 185 6.05 -3.85 -21.76
C TYR A 185 5.54 -2.44 -22.09
N TYR A 186 6.33 -1.68 -22.85
CA TYR A 186 5.93 -0.37 -23.36
C TYR A 186 5.41 -0.53 -24.79
N ALA A 187 4.11 -0.29 -24.98
CA ALA A 187 3.42 -0.45 -26.27
C ALA A 187 3.86 0.58 -27.34
N GLY A 188 4.56 1.63 -26.92
CA GLY A 188 5.18 2.63 -27.80
C GLY A 188 6.56 2.96 -27.26
N GLY A 189 7.60 2.49 -27.94
CA GLY A 189 8.98 2.71 -27.56
C GLY A 189 9.90 2.43 -28.73
N GLU A 190 10.02 3.42 -29.62
CA GLU A 190 11.25 3.67 -30.34
C GLU A 190 12.41 3.55 -29.34
N THR A 191 13.32 2.63 -29.64
CA THR A 191 14.58 2.48 -28.92
C THR A 191 15.33 3.81 -29.00
N SER A 192 15.50 4.48 -27.86
CA SER A 192 16.52 5.51 -27.70
C SER A 192 17.88 4.85 -27.53
#